data_AF-A0A415ZRL4-F1
#
_entry.id   AF-A0A415ZRL4-F1
#
_cell.length_a   1.000
_cell.length_b   1.000
_cell.length_c   1.000
_cell.angle_alpha   90.00
_cell.angle_beta   90.00
_cell.angle_gamma   90.00
#
_symmetry.space_group_name_H-M   'P 1'
#
loop_
_entity.id
_entity.type
_entity.pdbx_description
1 polymer ?
#
loop_
_entity_poly.entity_id
_entity_poly.type
_entity_poly.pdbx_seq_one_letter_code
_entity_poly.pdbx_strand_id
1 'polypeptide(L)'
;MGINYNKRKEKIMQKQFCLATEPWIKAIDLQGEVRELSLKSTFAQAHEIRCLAGELPNQDFAVLRFLLAVLQTVMYRYEPDGTEKLLTEPEDALRRWKAVWEDKKLPETVVDKYLEEWKERFYLFHPDYPFYQVPGIEGMGTSISPGRMIAAVGESDNKARIFGTYSTRGKNGITDAELTRWILHFQAYDTKSTKIMRGPVDPERGKLHPRIAWCGNLGAVYLEGDNLFETLMLNLVLLRTDVTEDACFAQPKPLWERDTLKPIEDNIRTDIDNQAELLSMPCRWLFVSRKQDTFSASSVVGENLDPKNAFLEQMTLWRPIYVKAKEGPVTDGFIPSLSDYTRESVPDRTDFGRGMWNRFNAITSEQEDARKPGIVLWMQKLTDQGILLRKKQWL
;
A
#
# COMPACT_ATOMS: atom_id res chain seq x y z
N MET A 1 -14.62 5.82 24.38
CA MET A 1 -13.94 5.12 25.50
C MET A 1 -12.89 4.19 24.91
N GLY A 2 -11.61 4.44 25.19
CA GLY A 2 -10.51 3.63 24.66
C GLY A 2 -10.55 2.19 25.16
N ILE A 3 -10.11 1.25 24.32
CA ILE A 3 -9.96 -0.16 24.71
C ILE A 3 -8.89 -0.22 25.80
N ASN A 4 -9.29 -0.70 26.99
CA ASN A 4 -8.41 -0.90 28.13
C ASN A 4 -7.94 -2.37 28.14
N TYR A 5 -6.63 -2.57 28.04
CA TYR A 5 -5.97 -3.86 27.76
C TYR A 5 -5.99 -4.88 28.90
N ASN A 6 -6.52 -4.57 30.09
CA ASN A 6 -6.36 -5.44 31.24
C ASN A 6 -7.63 -6.22 31.59
N LYS A 7 -7.73 -7.44 31.05
CA LYS A 7 -7.99 -8.69 31.79
C LYS A 7 -8.36 -9.83 30.83
N ARG A 8 -7.39 -10.70 30.50
CA ARG A 8 -7.62 -12.14 30.26
C ARG A 8 -6.29 -12.90 30.29
N LYS A 9 -6.24 -13.90 31.17
CA LYS A 9 -5.19 -14.91 31.46
C LYS A 9 -4.02 -14.95 30.45
N GLU A 10 -2.85 -14.59 30.96
CA GLU A 10 -1.54 -14.60 30.32
C GLU A 10 -1.20 -15.96 29.67
N LYS A 11 -1.39 -16.03 28.35
CA LYS A 11 -0.39 -16.69 27.51
C LYS A 11 0.53 -15.53 27.11
N ILE A 12 1.71 -15.42 27.73
CA ILE A 12 2.69 -14.38 27.38
C ILE A 12 3.01 -14.57 25.90
N MET A 13 2.43 -13.74 25.04
CA MET A 13 2.76 -13.74 23.61
C MET A 13 4.17 -13.18 23.52
N GLN A 14 5.14 -14.04 23.16
CA GLN A 14 6.52 -13.62 22.97
C GLN A 14 6.66 -12.91 21.62
N LYS A 15 7.62 -11.98 21.53
CA LYS A 15 7.98 -11.31 20.27
C LYS A 15 8.50 -12.36 19.30
N GLN A 16 7.90 -12.46 18.13
CA GLN A 16 8.26 -13.44 17.11
C GLN A 16 8.24 -12.81 15.72
N PHE A 17 9.21 -13.23 14.91
CA PHE A 17 9.35 -12.88 13.51
C PHE A 17 9.46 -11.36 13.26
N CYS A 18 10.66 -10.79 13.46
CA CYS A 18 10.91 -9.37 13.22
C CYS A 18 11.15 -9.11 11.73
N LEU A 19 10.22 -8.42 11.06
CA LEU A 19 10.27 -8.12 9.62
C LEU A 19 11.52 -7.31 9.21
N ALA A 20 12.12 -6.56 10.15
CA ALA A 20 13.34 -5.82 9.90
C ALA A 20 14.52 -6.75 9.59
N THR A 21 14.61 -7.90 10.28
CA THR A 21 15.79 -8.77 10.26
C THR A 21 15.52 -10.16 9.69
N GLU A 22 14.30 -10.67 9.81
CA GLU A 22 13.89 -11.98 9.27
C GLU A 22 13.53 -11.87 7.78
N PRO A 23 13.82 -12.89 6.96
CA PRO A 23 13.50 -12.88 5.54
C PRO A 23 11.99 -13.08 5.30
N TRP A 24 11.37 -12.16 4.56
CA TRP A 24 9.94 -12.26 4.21
C TRP A 24 9.57 -11.58 2.88
N ILE A 25 10.41 -10.71 2.34
CA ILE A 25 10.18 -10.07 1.05
C ILE A 25 10.70 -11.01 -0.02
N LYS A 26 9.79 -11.54 -0.84
CA LYS A 26 10.11 -12.46 -1.92
C LYS A 26 10.40 -11.68 -3.20
N ALA A 27 11.55 -11.94 -3.81
CA ALA A 27 12.03 -11.19 -4.96
C ALA A 27 12.85 -12.09 -5.90
N ILE A 28 13.08 -11.60 -7.12
CA ILE A 28 14.03 -12.20 -8.08
C ILE A 28 15.25 -11.29 -8.15
N ASP A 29 16.45 -11.85 -8.00
CA ASP A 29 17.69 -11.09 -8.16
C ASP A 29 18.05 -10.86 -9.64
N LEU A 30 19.11 -10.08 -9.90
CA LEU A 30 19.56 -9.84 -11.27
C LEU A 30 20.10 -11.09 -11.99
N GLN A 31 20.38 -12.17 -11.26
CA GLN A 31 20.80 -13.46 -11.80
C GLN A 31 19.59 -14.36 -12.15
N GLY A 32 18.37 -13.94 -11.79
CA GLY A 32 17.14 -14.69 -12.03
C GLY A 32 16.77 -15.66 -10.91
N GLU A 33 17.48 -15.63 -9.78
CA GLU A 33 17.23 -16.52 -8.65
C GLU A 33 16.19 -15.92 -7.70
N VAL A 34 15.29 -16.77 -7.19
CA VAL A 34 14.29 -16.37 -6.20
C VAL A 34 14.94 -16.29 -4.82
N ARG A 35 14.78 -15.15 -4.15
CA ARG A 35 15.27 -14.92 -2.79
C ARG A 35 14.13 -14.47 -1.87
N GLU A 36 14.24 -14.81 -0.59
CA GLU A 36 13.50 -14.14 0.48
C GLU A 36 14.47 -13.30 1.30
N LEU A 37 14.18 -12.01 1.45
CA LEU A 37 15.04 -11.00 2.06
C LEU A 37 14.32 -10.33 3.23
N SER A 38 15.09 -9.89 4.22
CA SER A 38 14.56 -9.03 5.29
C SER A 38 14.39 -7.60 4.79
N LEU A 39 13.63 -6.78 5.52
CA LEU A 39 13.41 -5.38 5.13
C LEU A 39 14.73 -4.60 5.01
N LYS A 40 15.66 -4.77 5.97
CA LYS A 40 17.00 -4.16 5.92
C LYS A 40 17.77 -4.62 4.68
N SER A 41 17.79 -5.94 4.42
CA SER A 41 18.48 -6.51 3.26
C SER A 41 17.89 -6.03 1.93
N THR A 42 16.56 -5.90 1.84
CA THR A 42 15.89 -5.41 0.64
C THR A 42 16.29 -3.98 0.32
N PHE A 43 16.38 -3.08 1.31
CA PHE A 43 16.81 -1.70 1.07
C PHE A 43 18.29 -1.62 0.69
N ALA A 44 19.15 -2.37 1.38
CA ALA A 44 20.59 -2.42 1.07
C ALA A 44 20.88 -2.96 -0.34
N GLN A 45 20.18 -4.04 -0.73
CA GLN A 45 20.41 -4.76 -1.98
C GLN A 45 19.41 -4.37 -3.09
N ALA A 46 18.66 -3.28 -2.95
CA ALA A 46 17.62 -2.89 -3.92
C ALA A 46 18.14 -2.77 -5.37
N HIS A 47 19.40 -2.39 -5.54
CA HIS A 47 20.07 -2.27 -6.84
C HIS A 47 20.49 -3.62 -7.46
N GLU A 48 20.46 -4.71 -6.68
CA GLU A 48 20.78 -6.09 -7.08
C GLU A 48 19.52 -6.96 -7.25
N ILE A 49 18.35 -6.41 -6.94
CA ILE A 49 17.06 -7.08 -7.05
C ILE A 49 16.40 -6.67 -8.36
N ARG A 50 16.01 -7.63 -9.20
CA ARG A 50 15.27 -7.35 -10.44
C ARG A 50 13.88 -6.80 -10.13
N CYS A 51 13.08 -7.55 -9.39
CA CYS A 51 11.69 -7.22 -9.09
C CYS A 51 11.18 -8.01 -7.87
N LEU A 52 10.05 -7.55 -7.31
CA LEU A 52 9.28 -8.33 -6.32
C LEU A 52 8.64 -9.54 -7.00
N ALA A 53 8.54 -10.65 -6.28
CA ALA A 53 8.10 -11.93 -6.81
C ALA A 53 7.32 -12.73 -5.76
N GLY A 54 6.37 -12.07 -5.12
CA GLY A 54 5.41 -12.65 -4.19
C GLY A 54 4.47 -13.66 -4.85
N GLU A 55 3.45 -14.05 -4.12
CA GLU A 55 2.48 -15.06 -4.57
C GLU A 55 1.55 -14.52 -5.66
N LEU A 56 1.34 -13.19 -5.73
CA LEU A 56 0.50 -12.52 -6.72
C LEU A 56 1.00 -11.10 -7.04
N PRO A 57 0.75 -10.59 -8.26
CA PRO A 57 1.11 -9.21 -8.62
C PRO A 57 0.49 -8.11 -7.74
N ASN A 58 -0.72 -8.33 -7.22
CA ASN A 58 -1.35 -7.38 -6.29
C ASN A 58 -0.76 -7.46 -4.87
N GLN A 59 -0.17 -8.59 -4.49
CA GLN A 59 0.62 -8.69 -3.27
C GLN A 59 1.93 -7.93 -3.43
N ASP A 60 2.60 -8.06 -4.58
CA ASP A 60 3.80 -7.29 -4.90
C ASP A 60 3.54 -5.78 -4.87
N PHE A 61 2.41 -5.33 -5.42
CA PHE A 61 2.03 -3.91 -5.35
C PHE A 61 1.79 -3.44 -3.90
N ALA A 62 1.19 -4.27 -3.04
CA ALA A 62 1.01 -3.94 -1.63
C ALA A 62 2.38 -3.84 -0.89
N VAL A 63 3.31 -4.74 -1.19
CA VAL A 63 4.68 -4.71 -0.66
C VAL A 63 5.43 -3.47 -1.16
N LEU A 64 5.35 -3.14 -2.46
CA LEU A 64 5.94 -1.94 -3.05
C LEU A 64 5.48 -0.67 -2.32
N ARG A 65 4.17 -0.52 -2.11
CA ARG A 65 3.60 0.62 -1.38
C ARG A 65 4.11 0.71 0.05
N PHE A 66 4.23 -0.42 0.74
CA PHE A 66 4.80 -0.47 2.08
C PHE A 66 6.28 -0.02 2.09
N LEU A 67 7.10 -0.49 1.15
CA LEU A 67 8.50 -0.05 1.01
C LEU A 67 8.60 1.45 0.75
N LEU A 68 7.72 1.99 -0.10
CA LEU A 68 7.63 3.42 -0.39
C LEU A 68 7.20 4.24 0.83
N ALA A 69 6.35 3.71 1.71
CA ALA A 69 5.98 4.39 2.95
C ALA A 69 7.20 4.55 3.88
N VAL A 70 8.03 3.51 4.01
CA VAL A 70 9.29 3.56 4.77
C VAL A 70 10.26 4.58 4.14
N LEU A 71 10.49 4.49 2.83
CA LEU A 71 11.39 5.42 2.13
C LEU A 71 10.92 6.86 2.19
N GLN A 72 9.63 7.12 2.01
CA GLN A 72 9.11 8.48 2.12
C GLN A 72 9.33 9.02 3.53
N THR A 73 9.16 8.18 4.55
CA THR A 73 9.41 8.59 5.94
C THR A 73 10.87 8.97 6.17
N VAL A 74 11.79 8.13 5.71
CA VAL A 74 13.23 8.36 5.87
C VAL A 74 13.67 9.60 5.08
N MET A 75 13.30 9.71 3.81
CA MET A 75 13.71 10.82 2.94
C MET A 75 13.17 12.19 3.39
N TYR A 76 12.05 12.21 4.09
CA TYR A 76 11.48 13.43 4.67
C TYR A 76 12.12 13.85 5.99
N ARG A 77 12.81 12.95 6.71
CA ARG A 77 13.37 13.24 8.04
C ARG A 77 14.89 13.32 8.04
N TYR A 78 15.52 12.69 7.07
CA TYR A 78 16.95 12.56 6.98
C TYR A 78 17.46 12.99 5.61
N GLU A 79 18.66 13.55 5.59
CA GLU A 79 19.49 13.65 4.39
C GLU A 79 20.00 12.26 3.98
N PRO A 80 20.36 12.05 2.71
CA PRO A 80 20.95 10.77 2.27
C PRO A 80 22.22 10.36 3.02
N ASP A 81 22.96 11.33 3.58
CA ASP A 81 24.15 11.09 4.41
C ASP A 81 23.84 10.69 5.86
N GLY A 82 22.56 10.68 6.24
CA GLY A 82 22.07 10.33 7.58
C GLY A 82 21.91 11.50 8.54
N THR A 83 22.20 12.73 8.11
CA THR A 83 21.93 13.94 8.91
C THR A 83 20.42 14.13 9.10
N GLU A 84 19.98 14.28 10.34
CA GLU A 84 18.59 14.60 10.66
C GLU A 84 18.24 16.01 10.18
N LYS A 85 17.35 16.11 9.19
CA LYS A 85 16.85 17.37 8.66
C LYS A 85 15.49 17.13 8.00
N LEU A 86 14.46 17.74 8.57
CA LEU A 86 13.12 17.68 8.00
C LEU A 86 13.09 18.31 6.61
N LEU A 87 12.38 17.65 5.69
CA LEU A 87 12.13 18.16 4.36
C LEU A 87 10.90 19.07 4.40
N THR A 88 11.13 20.37 4.20
CA THR A 88 10.07 21.39 4.12
C THR A 88 10.07 22.12 2.78
N GLU A 89 11.23 22.22 2.11
CA GLU A 89 11.40 23.02 0.90
C GLU A 89 11.40 22.17 -0.38
N PRO A 90 10.69 22.59 -1.44
CA PRO A 90 10.64 21.84 -2.70
C PRO A 90 11.99 21.62 -3.40
N GLU A 91 12.86 22.62 -3.37
CA GLU A 91 14.21 22.54 -3.96
C GLU A 91 15.05 21.49 -3.25
N ASP A 92 14.89 21.36 -1.93
CA ASP A 92 15.57 20.34 -1.14
C ASP A 92 15.04 18.94 -1.49
N ALA A 93 13.74 18.80 -1.79
CA ALA A 93 13.15 17.53 -2.19
C ALA A 93 13.74 17.05 -3.52
N LEU A 94 13.83 17.95 -4.52
CA LEU A 94 14.43 17.67 -5.81
C LEU A 94 15.92 17.31 -5.67
N ARG A 95 16.67 18.04 -4.84
CA ARG A 95 18.08 17.76 -4.58
C ARG A 95 18.29 16.41 -3.90
N ARG A 96 17.52 16.09 -2.85
CA ARG A 96 17.61 14.80 -2.14
C ARG A 96 17.27 13.64 -3.05
N TRP A 97 16.19 13.75 -3.83
CA TRP A 97 15.81 12.72 -4.80
C TRP A 97 16.92 12.49 -5.83
N LYS A 98 17.46 13.58 -6.40
CA LYS A 98 18.56 13.53 -7.37
C LYS A 98 19.80 12.85 -6.80
N ALA A 99 20.21 13.22 -5.58
CA ALA A 99 21.40 12.67 -4.94
C ALA A 99 21.31 11.15 -4.79
N VAL A 100 20.16 10.64 -4.33
CA VAL A 100 19.93 9.19 -4.21
C VAL A 100 19.86 8.52 -5.58
N TRP A 101 19.21 9.16 -6.56
CA TRP A 101 19.14 8.65 -7.94
C TRP A 101 20.53 8.48 -8.57
N GLU A 102 21.41 9.47 -8.41
CA GLU A 102 22.77 9.46 -8.96
C GLU A 102 23.69 8.46 -8.27
N ASP A 103 23.49 8.21 -6.97
CA ASP A 103 24.24 7.20 -6.20
C ASP A 103 23.88 5.76 -6.60
N LYS A 104 22.70 5.57 -7.24
CA LYS A 104 22.17 4.28 -7.68
C LYS A 104 21.93 3.27 -6.55
N LYS A 105 21.93 3.74 -5.31
CA LYS A 105 21.68 2.96 -4.11
C LYS A 105 20.78 3.74 -3.17
N LEU A 106 19.98 3.02 -2.39
CA LEU A 106 19.18 3.62 -1.34
C LEU A 106 20.07 3.96 -0.15
N PRO A 107 19.71 4.97 0.67
CA PRO A 107 20.47 5.33 1.87
C PRO A 107 20.27 4.26 2.97
N GLU A 108 20.86 3.07 2.78
CA GLU A 108 20.64 1.87 3.59
C GLU A 108 20.95 2.09 5.07
N THR A 109 22.01 2.84 5.39
CA THR A 109 22.43 3.14 6.76
C THR A 109 21.40 3.98 7.51
N VAL A 110 20.73 4.89 6.80
CA VAL A 110 19.68 5.76 7.33
C VAL A 110 18.41 4.96 7.58
N VAL A 111 18.04 4.10 6.62
CA VAL A 111 16.91 3.18 6.77
C VAL A 111 17.15 2.21 7.93
N ASP A 112 18.36 1.66 8.07
CA ASP A 112 18.73 0.76 9.16
C ASP A 112 18.60 1.42 10.53
N LYS A 113 19.09 2.67 10.67
CA LYS A 113 18.93 3.47 11.89
C LYS A 113 17.45 3.65 12.23
N TYR A 114 16.63 4.04 11.26
CA TYR A 114 15.20 4.22 11.43
C TYR A 114 14.47 2.92 11.82
N LEU A 115 14.80 1.81 11.17
CA LEU A 115 14.20 0.49 11.48
C LEU A 115 14.64 -0.04 12.85
N GLU A 116 15.82 0.32 13.34
CA GLU A 116 16.25 -0.04 14.70
C GLU A 116 15.46 0.76 15.75
N GLU A 117 15.22 2.04 15.52
CA GLU A 117 14.37 2.89 16.39
C GLU A 117 12.95 2.33 16.52
N TRP A 118 12.37 1.87 15.40
CA TRP A 118 11.00 1.38 15.34
C TRP A 118 10.86 -0.14 15.42
N LYS A 119 11.93 -0.86 15.76
CA LYS A 119 12.02 -2.34 15.72
C LYS A 119 10.87 -3.06 16.43
N GLU A 120 10.42 -2.52 17.56
CA GLU A 120 9.33 -3.08 18.36
C GLU A 120 7.99 -3.14 17.60
N ARG A 121 7.80 -2.27 16.60
CA ARG A 121 6.60 -2.21 15.75
C ARG A 121 6.68 -3.12 14.51
N PHE A 122 7.83 -3.73 14.26
CA PHE A 122 8.07 -4.61 13.11
C PHE A 122 8.07 -6.10 13.45
N TYR A 123 7.65 -6.48 14.66
CA TYR A 123 7.40 -7.89 14.97
C TYR A 123 6.01 -8.29 14.48
N LEU A 124 5.94 -9.38 13.70
CA LEU A 124 4.65 -9.93 13.24
C LEU A 124 3.75 -10.31 14.42
N PHE A 125 4.34 -10.92 15.45
CA PHE A 125 3.67 -11.19 16.71
C PHE A 125 4.38 -10.42 17.82
N HIS A 126 3.67 -9.52 18.46
CA HIS A 126 4.15 -8.72 19.59
C HIS A 126 2.99 -8.49 20.55
N PRO A 127 3.19 -8.56 21.88
CA PRO A 127 2.11 -8.41 22.86
C PRO A 127 1.31 -7.11 22.68
N ASP A 128 2.02 -5.98 22.52
CA ASP A 128 1.38 -4.65 22.40
C ASP A 128 1.30 -4.10 20.97
N TYR A 129 2.33 -4.28 20.13
CA TYR A 129 2.46 -3.65 18.81
C TYR A 129 2.66 -4.65 17.65
N PRO A 130 1.77 -5.66 17.48
CA PRO A 130 1.93 -6.60 16.37
C PRO A 130 1.78 -5.87 15.03
N PHE A 131 2.69 -6.13 14.10
CA PHE A 131 2.76 -5.44 12.82
C PHE A 131 1.43 -5.51 12.07
N TYR A 132 0.88 -4.34 11.70
CA TYR A 132 -0.39 -4.18 10.98
C TYR A 132 -1.61 -4.86 11.63
N GLN A 133 -1.53 -5.11 12.94
CA GLN A 133 -2.56 -5.80 13.70
C GLN A 133 -3.02 -4.99 14.91
N VAL A 134 -4.22 -5.29 15.39
CA VAL A 134 -4.85 -4.61 16.52
C VAL A 134 -5.18 -5.66 17.58
N PRO A 135 -4.35 -5.81 18.63
CA PRO A 135 -4.68 -6.72 19.72
C PRO A 135 -6.01 -6.34 20.37
N GLY A 136 -6.76 -7.33 20.84
CA GLY A 136 -8.03 -7.13 21.55
C GLY A 136 -9.28 -7.17 20.67
N ILE A 137 -9.18 -7.26 19.34
CA ILE A 137 -10.36 -7.38 18.45
C ILE A 137 -10.80 -8.84 18.22
N GLU A 138 -10.17 -9.81 18.89
CA GLU A 138 -10.50 -11.23 18.78
C GLU A 138 -11.98 -11.48 19.06
N GLY A 139 -12.68 -12.10 18.10
CA GLY A 139 -14.10 -12.40 18.25
C GLY A 139 -15.05 -11.19 18.17
N MET A 140 -14.53 -9.98 17.95
CA MET A 140 -15.33 -8.76 17.70
C MET A 140 -15.71 -8.61 16.22
N GLY A 141 -14.90 -9.20 15.34
CA GLY A 141 -15.01 -9.06 13.89
C GLY A 141 -15.54 -10.28 13.15
N THR A 142 -15.45 -10.19 11.83
CA THR A 142 -15.64 -11.33 10.95
C THR A 142 -14.47 -12.29 11.12
N SER A 143 -14.75 -13.58 11.35
CA SER A 143 -13.73 -14.62 11.31
C SER A 143 -13.20 -14.74 9.88
N ILE A 144 -11.89 -14.66 9.72
CA ILE A 144 -11.22 -14.76 8.42
C ILE A 144 -10.55 -16.12 8.32
N SER A 145 -10.98 -16.94 7.36
CA SER A 145 -10.33 -18.20 7.06
C SER A 145 -8.97 -17.97 6.37
N PRO A 146 -8.00 -18.89 6.50
CA PRO A 146 -6.76 -18.81 5.73
C PRO A 146 -6.98 -18.68 4.23
N GLY A 147 -7.95 -19.43 3.67
CA GLY A 147 -8.30 -19.35 2.25
C GLY A 147 -8.85 -17.99 1.81
N ARG A 148 -9.51 -17.24 2.69
CA ARG A 148 -9.97 -15.88 2.39
C ARG A 148 -8.86 -14.84 2.48
N MET A 149 -7.95 -14.98 3.44
CA MET A 149 -6.77 -14.11 3.53
C MET A 149 -5.83 -14.32 2.33
N ILE A 150 -5.68 -15.58 1.88
CA ILE A 150 -4.95 -15.95 0.68
C ILE A 150 -5.85 -15.70 -0.54
N ALA A 151 -5.89 -14.46 -1.02
CA ALA A 151 -6.77 -14.04 -2.10
C ALA A 151 -6.60 -14.83 -3.42
N ALA A 152 -5.46 -15.50 -3.62
CA ALA A 152 -5.15 -16.33 -4.79
C ALA A 152 -6.09 -17.54 -4.99
N VAL A 153 -6.80 -17.94 -3.93
CA VAL A 153 -7.75 -19.06 -4.01
C VAL A 153 -9.12 -18.59 -4.54
N GLY A 154 -9.41 -17.28 -4.52
CA GLY A 154 -10.71 -16.73 -4.93
C GLY A 154 -11.89 -17.28 -4.12
N GLU A 155 -11.59 -17.85 -2.95
CA GLU A 155 -12.56 -18.45 -2.05
C GLU A 155 -13.23 -17.37 -1.22
N SER A 156 -14.56 -17.44 -1.17
CA SER A 156 -15.30 -16.83 -0.08
C SER A 156 -15.52 -17.89 0.99
N ASP A 157 -15.74 -17.48 2.24
CA ASP A 157 -16.07 -18.42 3.33
C ASP A 157 -17.31 -19.30 3.01
N ASN A 158 -18.07 -18.97 1.95
CA ASN A 158 -19.26 -19.68 1.49
C ASN A 158 -19.04 -20.57 0.24
N LYS A 159 -17.92 -20.47 -0.47
CA LYS A 159 -17.67 -21.22 -1.72
C LYS A 159 -16.19 -21.57 -1.89
N ALA A 160 -15.88 -22.86 -1.78
CA ALA A 160 -14.59 -23.43 -2.17
C ALA A 160 -14.39 -23.31 -3.69
N ARG A 161 -13.16 -23.03 -4.15
CA ARG A 161 -12.81 -22.99 -5.58
C ARG A 161 -11.80 -24.08 -5.90
N ILE A 162 -11.99 -24.70 -7.06
CA ILE A 162 -11.25 -25.88 -7.53
C ILE A 162 -10.00 -25.48 -8.33
N PHE A 163 -9.96 -24.26 -8.89
CA PHE A 163 -8.82 -23.71 -9.64
C PHE A 163 -8.31 -22.43 -8.98
N GLY A 164 -7.16 -22.51 -8.31
CA GLY A 164 -6.46 -21.37 -7.73
C GLY A 164 -5.12 -21.13 -8.43
N THR A 165 -4.68 -19.86 -8.53
CA THR A 165 -3.36 -19.51 -9.07
C THR A 165 -2.22 -19.83 -8.11
N TYR A 166 -2.56 -20.21 -6.87
CA TYR A 166 -1.64 -20.58 -5.81
C TYR A 166 -1.95 -22.00 -5.32
N SER A 167 -0.90 -22.75 -4.99
CA SER A 167 -1.03 -24.14 -4.54
C SER A 167 -1.83 -24.22 -3.23
N THR A 168 -2.62 -25.28 -3.07
CA THR A 168 -3.36 -25.57 -1.83
C THR A 168 -2.47 -25.77 -0.60
N ARG A 169 -1.14 -25.75 -0.75
CA ARG A 169 -0.17 -25.89 0.34
C ARG A 169 -0.34 -24.80 1.41
N GLY A 170 -0.65 -23.56 1.01
CA GLY A 170 -0.96 -22.46 1.94
C GLY A 170 -2.20 -22.70 2.82
N LYS A 171 -3.08 -23.65 2.47
CA LYS A 171 -4.22 -24.05 3.31
C LYS A 171 -3.84 -25.03 4.43
N ASN A 172 -2.79 -25.82 4.22
CA ASN A 172 -2.31 -26.84 5.16
C ASN A 172 -1.13 -26.34 6.00
N GLY A 173 -0.39 -25.35 5.50
CA GLY A 173 0.57 -24.63 6.31
C GLY A 173 1.04 -23.33 5.65
N ILE A 174 1.23 -22.28 6.44
CA ILE A 174 1.69 -20.95 6.00
C ILE A 174 2.87 -20.50 6.87
N THR A 175 3.94 -20.03 6.25
CA THR A 175 5.09 -19.48 6.97
C THR A 175 4.76 -18.07 7.49
N ASP A 176 5.50 -17.59 8.48
CA ASP A 176 5.32 -16.22 8.97
C ASP A 176 5.74 -15.17 7.92
N ALA A 177 6.70 -15.52 7.06
CA ALA A 177 7.06 -14.76 5.88
C ALA A 177 5.88 -14.58 4.91
N GLU A 178 5.23 -15.67 4.53
CA GLU A 178 4.08 -15.66 3.63
C GLU A 178 2.88 -14.95 4.27
N LEU A 179 2.62 -15.22 5.55
CA LEU A 179 1.55 -14.57 6.32
C LEU A 179 1.74 -13.04 6.34
N THR A 180 2.97 -12.56 6.53
CA THR A 180 3.28 -11.12 6.49
C THR A 180 2.86 -10.49 5.16
N ARG A 181 3.22 -11.12 4.04
CA ARG A 181 2.84 -10.63 2.70
C ARG A 181 1.32 -10.64 2.50
N TRP A 182 0.62 -11.65 3.01
CA TRP A 182 -0.85 -11.70 2.98
C TRP A 182 -1.52 -10.68 3.89
N ILE A 183 -0.93 -10.31 5.02
CA ILE A 183 -1.43 -9.21 5.87
C ILE A 183 -1.40 -7.90 5.08
N LEU A 184 -0.28 -7.57 4.44
CA LEU A 184 -0.16 -6.37 3.61
C LEU A 184 -1.16 -6.38 2.45
N HIS A 185 -1.30 -7.52 1.76
CA HIS A 185 -2.30 -7.70 0.72
C HIS A 185 -3.73 -7.48 1.24
N PHE A 186 -4.08 -8.09 2.37
CA PHE A 186 -5.41 -8.01 2.95
C PHE A 186 -5.76 -6.57 3.36
N GLN A 187 -4.79 -5.83 3.88
CA GLN A 187 -4.92 -4.41 4.20
C GLN A 187 -5.13 -3.55 2.95
N ALA A 188 -4.54 -3.94 1.81
CA ALA A 188 -4.66 -3.19 0.56
C ALA A 188 -5.94 -3.55 -0.25
N TYR A 189 -6.35 -4.82 -0.25
CA TYR A 189 -7.29 -5.37 -1.24
C TYR A 189 -8.51 -6.12 -0.69
N ASP A 190 -8.71 -6.22 0.63
CA ASP A 190 -9.91 -6.90 1.15
C ASP A 190 -11.22 -6.30 0.60
N THR A 191 -12.21 -7.18 0.44
CA THR A 191 -13.50 -6.87 -0.21
C THR A 191 -14.55 -6.38 0.79
N LYS A 192 -15.77 -6.10 0.30
CA LYS A 192 -16.94 -5.69 1.10
C LYS A 192 -17.49 -6.77 2.04
N SER A 193 -16.84 -7.94 2.13
CA SER A 193 -17.33 -9.07 2.93
C SER A 193 -16.93 -8.99 4.41
N THR A 194 -16.01 -8.10 4.77
CA THR A 194 -15.66 -7.83 6.18
C THR A 194 -16.76 -6.97 6.78
N LYS A 195 -17.52 -7.55 7.71
CA LYS A 195 -18.61 -6.89 8.42
C LYS A 195 -18.20 -6.61 9.86
N ILE A 196 -18.82 -5.58 10.41
CA ILE A 196 -18.82 -5.35 11.84
C ILE A 196 -19.89 -6.23 12.44
N MET A 197 -19.47 -7.21 13.23
CA MET A 197 -20.38 -8.15 13.89
C MET A 197 -20.69 -7.68 15.31
N ARG A 198 -19.67 -7.30 16.10
CA ARG A 198 -19.76 -6.65 17.42
C ARG A 198 -18.44 -5.96 17.77
N GLY A 199 -18.28 -4.66 17.51
CA GLY A 199 -17.05 -3.91 17.81
C GLY A 199 -17.26 -2.80 18.86
N PRO A 200 -16.23 -1.99 19.19
CA PRO A 200 -16.36 -0.76 20.00
C PRO A 200 -17.08 0.34 19.24
N VAL A 201 -18.18 -0.01 18.58
CA VAL A 201 -19.06 0.90 17.87
C VAL A 201 -20.12 1.32 18.88
N ASP A 202 -20.37 2.62 18.92
CA ASP A 202 -21.44 3.20 19.72
C ASP A 202 -22.74 2.39 19.54
N PRO A 203 -23.34 1.85 20.63
CA PRO A 203 -24.60 1.12 20.58
C PRO A 203 -25.75 1.91 19.92
N GLU A 204 -25.68 3.24 19.91
CA GLU A 204 -26.68 4.11 19.29
C GLU A 204 -26.50 4.27 17.77
N ARG A 205 -25.39 3.80 17.20
CA ARG A 205 -25.11 3.98 15.77
C ARG A 205 -25.67 2.84 14.92
N GLY A 206 -26.27 3.23 13.78
CA GLY A 206 -26.71 2.32 12.73
C GLY A 206 -25.57 1.47 12.14
N LYS A 207 -25.93 0.47 11.34
CA LYS A 207 -24.98 -0.47 10.71
C LYS A 207 -23.95 0.28 9.86
N LEU A 208 -22.66 0.14 10.18
CA LEU A 208 -21.56 0.63 9.36
C LEU A 208 -21.56 -0.07 7.99
N HIS A 209 -21.36 0.72 6.92
CA HIS A 209 -21.41 0.22 5.55
C HIS A 209 -20.11 -0.51 5.16
N PRO A 210 -20.20 -1.69 4.51
CA PRO A 210 -19.02 -2.38 4.04
C PRO A 210 -18.26 -1.57 2.97
N ARG A 211 -16.93 -1.47 3.10
CA ARG A 211 -16.05 -0.75 2.17
C ARG A 211 -14.97 -1.66 1.59
N ILE A 212 -14.58 -1.41 0.35
CA ILE A 212 -13.41 -2.04 -0.26
C ILE A 212 -12.16 -1.38 0.33
N ALA A 213 -11.10 -2.14 0.58
CA ALA A 213 -9.81 -1.57 0.97
C ALA A 213 -9.25 -0.64 -0.14
N TRP A 214 -8.41 0.32 0.22
CA TRP A 214 -8.07 1.45 -0.65
C TRP A 214 -7.57 1.02 -2.03
N CYS A 215 -6.59 0.10 -2.09
CA CYS A 215 -6.01 -0.36 -3.37
C CYS A 215 -7.01 -1.11 -4.25
N GLY A 216 -8.05 -1.73 -3.65
CA GLY A 216 -9.14 -2.34 -4.40
C GLY A 216 -10.04 -1.36 -5.17
N ASN A 217 -9.93 -0.05 -4.89
CA ASN A 217 -10.57 1.00 -5.69
C ASN A 217 -9.67 1.52 -6.82
N LEU A 218 -8.39 1.14 -6.87
CA LEU A 218 -7.42 1.72 -7.80
C LEU A 218 -7.30 0.88 -9.07
N GLY A 219 -7.24 1.55 -10.22
CA GLY A 219 -6.55 0.99 -11.38
C GLY A 219 -5.06 1.22 -11.18
N ALA A 220 -4.40 0.32 -10.45
CA ALA A 220 -3.02 0.50 -10.01
C ALA A 220 -2.08 0.72 -11.20
N VAL A 221 -1.30 1.81 -11.13
CA VAL A 221 -0.24 2.15 -12.07
C VAL A 221 1.01 2.46 -11.25
N TYR A 222 2.12 1.83 -11.58
CA TYR A 222 3.44 2.15 -11.04
C TYR A 222 4.47 2.07 -12.17
N LEU A 223 5.62 2.70 -11.97
CA LEU A 223 6.72 2.70 -12.93
C LEU A 223 7.73 1.61 -12.56
N GLU A 224 8.10 0.75 -13.50
CA GLU A 224 9.12 -0.27 -13.31
C GLU A 224 10.43 0.20 -13.94
N GLY A 225 11.53 0.05 -13.21
CA GLY A 225 12.90 0.34 -13.69
C GLY A 225 13.67 -0.94 -14.00
N ASP A 226 14.98 -0.82 -14.22
CA ASP A 226 15.83 -1.99 -14.52
C ASP A 226 16.05 -2.90 -13.28
N ASN A 227 15.87 -2.34 -12.07
CA ASN A 227 15.96 -3.03 -10.79
C ASN A 227 14.99 -2.42 -9.76
N LEU A 228 14.93 -2.99 -8.55
CA LEU A 228 14.05 -2.54 -7.47
C LEU A 228 14.42 -1.15 -6.95
N PHE A 229 15.70 -0.77 -6.93
CA PHE A 229 16.13 0.60 -6.59
C PHE A 229 15.47 1.61 -7.54
N GLU A 230 15.59 1.41 -8.85
CA GLU A 230 15.00 2.31 -9.84
C GLU A 230 13.48 2.32 -9.71
N THR A 231 12.87 1.15 -9.56
CA THR A 231 11.42 1.00 -9.35
C THR A 231 10.95 1.80 -8.13
N LEU A 232 11.66 1.72 -6.99
CA LEU A 232 11.32 2.49 -5.80
C LEU A 232 11.50 3.99 -6.03
N MET A 233 12.62 4.43 -6.62
CA MET A 233 12.89 5.85 -6.85
C MET A 233 11.92 6.49 -7.83
N LEU A 234 11.56 5.80 -8.92
CA LEU A 234 10.59 6.28 -9.92
C LEU A 234 9.18 6.45 -9.33
N ASN A 235 8.83 5.69 -8.29
CA ASN A 235 7.54 5.80 -7.60
C ASN A 235 7.61 6.60 -6.29
N LEU A 236 8.79 7.08 -5.90
CA LEU A 236 8.99 7.91 -4.71
C LEU A 236 8.71 9.39 -5.05
N VAL A 237 7.45 9.79 -4.92
CA VAL A 237 7.00 11.17 -5.13
C VAL A 237 7.25 11.98 -3.86
N LEU A 238 8.12 13.00 -3.93
CA LEU A 238 8.45 13.85 -2.78
C LEU A 238 7.69 15.18 -2.76
N LEU A 239 6.99 15.56 -3.82
CA LEU A 239 6.20 16.80 -3.88
C LEU A 239 4.75 16.51 -4.19
N ARG A 240 3.86 17.39 -3.71
CA ARG A 240 2.46 17.37 -4.08
C ARG A 240 2.29 17.59 -5.57
N THR A 241 1.44 16.78 -6.18
CA THR A 241 1.10 16.83 -7.62
C THR A 241 -0.31 17.35 -7.87
N ASP A 242 -1.05 17.62 -6.80
CA ASP A 242 -2.45 18.06 -6.77
C ASP A 242 -2.61 19.57 -6.51
N VAL A 243 -1.50 20.30 -6.52
CA VAL A 243 -1.42 21.75 -6.34
C VAL A 243 -0.69 22.37 -7.54
N THR A 244 -0.89 23.68 -7.76
CA THR A 244 -0.28 24.42 -8.87
C THR A 244 1.15 24.85 -8.58
N GLU A 245 1.42 25.22 -7.33
CA GLU A 245 2.75 25.62 -6.86
C GLU A 245 3.42 24.44 -6.17
N ASP A 246 4.75 24.36 -6.29
CA ASP A 246 5.50 23.29 -5.67
C ASP A 246 5.39 23.32 -4.15
N ALA A 247 4.95 22.20 -3.59
CA ALA A 247 4.81 22.04 -2.15
C ALA A 247 5.21 20.63 -1.73
N CYS A 248 5.94 20.53 -0.62
CA CYS A 248 6.13 19.26 0.06
C CYS A 248 4.79 18.74 0.61
N PHE A 249 4.71 17.42 0.81
CA PHE A 249 3.69 16.83 1.66
C PHE A 249 3.89 17.26 3.12
N ALA A 250 2.87 17.05 3.95
CA ALA A 250 3.07 17.16 5.40
C ALA A 250 4.06 16.10 5.90
N GLN A 251 4.54 16.27 7.14
CA GLN A 251 5.49 15.33 7.71
C GLN A 251 4.92 13.90 7.77
N PRO A 252 5.73 12.87 7.45
CA PRO A 252 5.30 11.48 7.41
C PRO A 252 4.69 11.01 8.73
N LYS A 253 3.56 10.30 8.66
CA LYS A 253 2.91 9.63 9.81
C LYS A 253 2.57 8.17 9.45
N PRO A 254 3.55 7.31 9.13
CA PRO A 254 3.25 5.92 8.78
C PRO A 254 2.56 5.18 9.93
N LEU A 255 1.78 4.16 9.59
CA LEU A 255 0.95 3.41 10.54
C LEU A 255 1.70 2.94 11.79
N TRP A 256 2.87 2.33 11.62
CA TRP A 256 3.61 1.71 12.73
C TRP A 256 4.11 2.73 13.76
N GLU A 257 4.19 4.01 13.41
CA GLU A 257 4.56 5.07 14.36
C GLU A 257 3.41 5.56 15.22
N ARG A 258 2.18 5.18 14.90
CA ARG A 258 1.00 5.60 15.65
C ARG A 258 0.92 4.83 16.97
N ASP A 259 0.84 5.56 18.09
CA ASP A 259 0.65 4.93 19.41
C ASP A 259 -0.76 4.35 19.59
N THR A 260 -1.75 4.97 18.95
CA THR A 260 -3.14 4.53 19.04
C THR A 260 -3.83 4.63 17.68
N LEU A 261 -4.65 3.62 17.40
CA LEU A 261 -5.68 3.72 16.38
C LEU A 261 -6.89 4.38 17.03
N LYS A 262 -7.30 5.54 16.49
CA LYS A 262 -8.46 6.27 17.02
C LYS A 262 -9.70 5.38 16.88
N PRO A 263 -10.58 5.29 17.90
CA PRO A 263 -11.88 4.65 17.75
C PRO A 263 -12.64 5.33 16.61
N ILE A 264 -13.06 4.55 15.61
CA ILE A 264 -13.45 5.13 14.34
C ILE A 264 -14.96 5.26 14.26
N GLU A 265 -15.43 6.50 14.27
CA GLU A 265 -16.86 6.77 14.18
C GLU A 265 -17.38 6.60 12.73
N ASP A 266 -16.62 6.86 11.65
CA ASP A 266 -17.16 6.70 10.27
C ASP A 266 -16.26 6.02 9.21
N ASN A 267 -15.02 5.69 9.57
CA ASN A 267 -14.03 4.97 8.74
C ASN A 267 -13.68 5.72 7.44
N ILE A 268 -14.03 7.00 7.31
CA ILE A 268 -13.56 7.88 6.25
C ILE A 268 -12.61 8.91 6.89
N ARG A 269 -11.36 8.89 6.47
CA ARG A 269 -10.34 9.87 6.84
C ARG A 269 -10.41 11.04 5.87
N THR A 270 -10.29 12.25 6.38
CA THR A 270 -10.19 13.49 5.59
C THR A 270 -8.93 14.30 5.95
N ASP A 271 -8.16 13.80 6.91
CA ASP A 271 -7.00 14.45 7.54
C ASP A 271 -5.66 13.89 7.07
N ILE A 272 -5.63 12.94 6.13
CA ILE A 272 -4.40 12.41 5.56
C ILE A 272 -3.84 13.41 4.55
N ASP A 273 -2.62 13.86 4.80
CA ASP A 273 -1.93 14.95 4.09
C ASP A 273 -0.48 14.59 3.66
N ASN A 274 -0.11 13.32 3.82
CA ASN A 274 1.23 12.80 3.53
C ASN A 274 1.20 11.39 2.92
N GLN A 275 2.23 11.08 2.14
CA GLN A 275 2.30 9.81 1.39
C GLN A 275 2.52 8.60 2.30
N ALA A 276 3.40 8.66 3.31
CA ALA A 276 3.65 7.52 4.18
C ALA A 276 2.37 7.03 4.89
N GLU A 277 1.55 7.95 5.39
CA GLU A 277 0.28 7.61 6.04
C GLU A 277 -0.72 7.00 5.05
N LEU A 278 -0.85 7.55 3.83
CA LEU A 278 -1.71 6.99 2.78
C LEU A 278 -1.28 5.59 2.35
N LEU A 279 0.02 5.42 2.08
CA LEU A 279 0.61 4.17 1.60
C LEU A 279 0.55 3.06 2.65
N SER A 280 0.50 3.42 3.94
CA SER A 280 0.45 2.48 5.06
C SER A 280 -0.92 2.39 5.75
N MET A 281 -1.95 3.05 5.23
CA MET A 281 -3.26 3.16 5.89
C MET A 281 -3.89 1.79 6.24
N PRO A 282 -4.27 1.53 7.50
CA PRO A 282 -4.86 0.27 7.93
C PRO A 282 -6.32 0.19 7.52
N CYS A 283 -6.60 -0.28 6.29
CA CYS A 283 -7.98 -0.39 5.82
C CYS A 283 -8.81 -1.43 6.57
N ARG A 284 -8.14 -2.29 7.34
CA ARG A 284 -8.74 -3.29 8.22
C ARG A 284 -8.08 -3.22 9.58
N TRP A 285 -8.89 -3.35 10.63
CA TRP A 285 -8.35 -3.78 11.90
C TRP A 285 -8.35 -5.29 11.86
N LEU A 286 -7.15 -5.86 11.84
CA LEU A 286 -6.89 -7.27 11.70
C LEU A 286 -6.20 -7.75 12.97
N PHE A 287 -6.51 -8.95 13.42
CA PHE A 287 -5.69 -9.63 14.41
C PHE A 287 -5.50 -11.08 13.99
N VAL A 288 -4.25 -11.54 14.04
CA VAL A 288 -3.87 -12.90 13.67
C VAL A 288 -3.28 -13.61 14.89
N SER A 289 -3.84 -14.78 15.20
CA SER A 289 -3.29 -15.69 16.20
C SER A 289 -2.66 -16.88 15.51
N ARG A 290 -1.35 -17.07 15.74
CA ARG A 290 -0.59 -18.20 15.22
C ARG A 290 -1.08 -19.51 15.82
N LYS A 291 -1.29 -20.49 14.95
CA LYS A 291 -1.45 -21.92 15.30
C LYS A 291 -0.26 -22.66 14.67
N GLN A 292 0.06 -23.88 15.11
CA GLN A 292 1.26 -24.64 14.68
C GLN A 292 1.66 -24.39 13.21
N ASP A 293 0.88 -24.93 12.27
CA ASP A 293 1.13 -24.76 10.84
C ASP A 293 0.26 -23.67 10.19
N THR A 294 -0.71 -23.09 10.91
CA THR A 294 -1.72 -22.20 10.32
C THR A 294 -2.01 -20.99 11.20
N PHE A 295 -3.10 -20.26 10.95
CA PHE A 295 -3.53 -19.16 11.81
C PHE A 295 -5.05 -19.10 11.91
N SER A 296 -5.51 -18.34 12.90
CA SER A 296 -6.88 -17.81 12.91
C SER A 296 -6.82 -16.30 12.88
N ALA A 297 -7.72 -15.67 12.12
CA ALA A 297 -7.78 -14.23 12.01
C ALA A 297 -9.18 -13.68 12.29
N SER A 298 -9.24 -12.50 12.90
CA SER A 298 -10.46 -11.70 13.06
C SER A 298 -10.25 -10.34 12.42
N SER A 299 -11.25 -9.85 11.69
CA SER A 299 -11.16 -8.56 11.00
C SER A 299 -12.43 -7.74 11.12
N VAL A 300 -12.26 -6.42 11.28
CA VAL A 300 -13.32 -5.41 11.09
C VAL A 300 -12.88 -4.36 10.08
N VAL A 301 -13.85 -3.63 9.53
CA VAL A 301 -13.57 -2.48 8.65
C VAL A 301 -12.75 -1.46 9.44
N GLY A 302 -11.59 -1.09 8.90
CA GLY A 302 -10.71 -0.04 9.43
C GLY A 302 -10.85 1.26 8.63
N GLU A 303 -9.76 2.00 8.52
CA GLU A 303 -9.72 3.32 7.88
C GLU A 303 -9.99 3.26 6.37
N ASN A 304 -10.47 4.34 5.79
CA ASN A 304 -10.76 4.44 4.37
C ASN A 304 -10.78 5.90 3.93
N LEU A 305 -10.93 6.13 2.63
CA LEU A 305 -11.05 7.46 2.04
C LEU A 305 -12.31 7.53 1.18
N ASP A 306 -12.81 8.74 0.98
CA ASP A 306 -13.72 8.99 -0.14
C ASP A 306 -12.89 8.94 -1.44
N PRO A 307 -13.21 8.07 -2.40
CA PRO A 307 -12.49 8.03 -3.67
C PRO A 307 -12.63 9.33 -4.49
N LYS A 308 -13.66 10.14 -4.27
CA LYS A 308 -13.87 11.38 -5.02
C LYS A 308 -12.78 12.41 -4.69
N ASN A 309 -12.04 12.84 -5.71
CA ASN A 309 -10.98 13.85 -5.65
C ASN A 309 -9.85 13.54 -4.65
N ALA A 310 -9.59 12.27 -4.34
CA ALA A 310 -8.53 11.85 -3.43
C ALA A 310 -7.12 11.90 -4.06
N PHE A 311 -6.75 13.05 -4.62
CA PHE A 311 -5.54 13.24 -5.43
C PHE A 311 -4.21 13.09 -4.70
N LEU A 312 -4.24 12.86 -3.38
CA LEU A 312 -3.07 12.40 -2.65
C LEU A 312 -2.58 11.04 -3.19
N GLU A 313 -3.46 10.20 -3.74
CA GLU A 313 -3.05 8.96 -4.42
C GLU A 313 -2.34 9.23 -5.75
N GLN A 314 -1.09 8.75 -5.84
CA GLN A 314 -0.19 9.00 -6.97
C GLN A 314 -0.22 7.88 -8.01
N MET A 315 -0.72 6.68 -7.67
CA MET A 315 -0.57 5.44 -8.43
C MET A 315 -1.87 4.99 -9.13
N THR A 316 -2.71 5.94 -9.55
CA THR A 316 -3.92 5.64 -10.33
C THR A 316 -4.16 6.68 -11.40
N LEU A 317 -4.73 6.25 -12.53
CA LEU A 317 -5.39 7.16 -13.46
C LEU A 317 -6.70 7.65 -12.83
N TRP A 318 -7.09 8.89 -13.11
CA TRP A 318 -8.31 9.50 -12.59
C TRP A 318 -9.29 9.75 -13.74
N ARG A 319 -10.50 9.21 -13.63
CA ARG A 319 -11.56 9.46 -14.62
C ARG A 319 -12.54 10.52 -14.11
N PRO A 320 -13.08 11.37 -14.99
CA PRO A 320 -14.05 12.38 -14.60
C PRO A 320 -15.40 11.72 -14.24
N ILE A 321 -16.12 12.38 -13.34
CA ILE A 321 -17.54 12.14 -13.06
C ILE A 321 -18.30 13.30 -13.69
N TYR A 322 -19.25 12.99 -14.57
CA TYR A 322 -20.12 13.98 -15.17
C TYR A 322 -21.49 13.99 -14.49
N VAL A 323 -22.01 15.19 -14.24
CA VAL A 323 -23.39 15.41 -13.81
C VAL A 323 -24.16 16.19 -14.87
N LYS A 324 -25.46 15.93 -14.98
CA LYS A 324 -26.31 16.61 -15.96
C LYS A 324 -26.49 18.09 -15.54
N ALA A 325 -26.17 19.01 -16.44
CA ALA A 325 -26.53 20.43 -16.33
C ALA A 325 -27.33 20.89 -17.57
N LYS A 326 -27.90 22.10 -17.50
CA LYS A 326 -28.76 22.66 -18.56
C LYS A 326 -28.03 22.84 -19.91
N GLU A 327 -26.73 23.14 -19.86
CA GLU A 327 -25.90 23.45 -21.04
C GLU A 327 -25.04 22.25 -21.49
N GLY A 328 -25.22 21.08 -20.87
CA GLY A 328 -24.44 19.87 -21.14
C GLY A 328 -23.97 19.17 -19.87
N PRO A 329 -23.33 17.99 -20.00
CA PRO A 329 -22.66 17.35 -18.87
C PRO A 329 -21.50 18.23 -18.36
N VAL A 330 -21.42 18.42 -17.05
CA VAL A 330 -20.31 19.14 -16.39
C VAL A 330 -19.56 18.20 -15.45
N THR A 331 -18.24 18.38 -15.33
CA THR A 331 -17.40 17.57 -14.45
C THR A 331 -17.65 17.95 -12.99
N ASP A 332 -18.13 17.00 -12.19
CA ASP A 332 -18.38 17.12 -10.73
C ASP A 332 -17.19 16.65 -9.88
N GLY A 333 -16.19 16.05 -10.52
CA GLY A 333 -14.95 15.62 -9.87
C GLY A 333 -14.34 14.43 -10.59
N PHE A 334 -13.43 13.76 -9.90
CA PHE A 334 -12.69 12.62 -10.43
C PHE A 334 -12.70 11.48 -9.42
N ILE A 335 -12.68 10.24 -9.92
CA ILE A 335 -12.48 9.04 -9.11
C ILE A 335 -11.42 8.16 -9.77
N PRO A 336 -10.79 7.25 -9.00
CA PRO A 336 -9.86 6.29 -9.57
C PRO A 336 -10.49 5.54 -10.75
N SER A 337 -9.79 5.55 -11.88
CA SER A 337 -10.16 4.75 -13.03
C SER A 337 -9.73 3.32 -12.77
N LEU A 338 -10.63 2.52 -12.21
CA LEU A 338 -10.52 1.06 -12.32
C LEU A 338 -10.38 0.69 -13.80
N SER A 339 -9.77 -0.47 -14.10
CA SER A 339 -9.91 -1.08 -15.42
C SER A 339 -11.42 -1.20 -15.71
N ASP A 340 -11.90 -0.30 -16.55
CA ASP A 340 -13.27 0.15 -16.65
C ASP A 340 -14.21 -0.96 -17.15
N TYR A 341 -15.08 -1.46 -16.28
CA TYR A 341 -16.17 -2.37 -16.65
C TYR A 341 -17.46 -1.64 -17.08
N THR A 342 -17.43 -0.30 -17.09
CA THR A 342 -18.63 0.57 -17.20
C THR A 342 -18.70 1.39 -18.47
N ARG A 343 -17.69 1.36 -19.34
CA ARG A 343 -17.86 1.83 -20.72
C ARG A 343 -18.90 0.93 -21.38
N GLU A 344 -20.09 1.48 -21.61
CA GLU A 344 -21.28 0.85 -22.22
C GLU A 344 -21.04 0.42 -23.69
N SER A 345 -20.03 -0.40 -23.95
CA SER A 345 -19.90 -1.18 -25.18
C SER A 345 -19.97 -2.65 -24.79
N VAL A 346 -21.18 -3.10 -24.46
CA VAL A 346 -21.59 -4.51 -24.24
C VAL A 346 -20.84 -5.24 -23.12
N PRO A 347 -21.53 -5.73 -22.07
CA PRO A 347 -20.91 -6.54 -21.03
C PRO A 347 -20.61 -7.93 -21.58
N ASP A 348 -19.48 -8.09 -22.28
CA ASP A 348 -18.88 -9.41 -22.45
C ASP A 348 -18.07 -9.72 -21.19
N ARG A 349 -18.34 -10.87 -20.58
CA ARG A 349 -17.67 -11.35 -19.36
C ARG A 349 -16.22 -11.78 -19.63
N THR A 350 -15.70 -11.47 -20.82
CA THR A 350 -14.32 -11.62 -21.29
C THR A 350 -13.50 -10.32 -21.21
N ASP A 351 -14.09 -9.17 -20.83
CA ASP A 351 -13.41 -7.84 -20.85
C ASP A 351 -12.36 -7.64 -19.72
N PHE A 352 -11.79 -8.74 -19.21
CA PHE A 352 -10.47 -8.76 -18.57
C PHE A 352 -9.33 -8.67 -19.62
N GLY A 353 -9.66 -8.46 -20.90
CA GLY A 353 -8.75 -8.63 -22.05
C GLY A 353 -8.21 -7.36 -22.73
N ARG A 354 -8.54 -6.16 -22.27
CA ARG A 354 -7.88 -4.94 -22.79
C ARG A 354 -6.58 -4.70 -22.02
N GLY A 355 -5.46 -5.04 -22.63
CA GLY A 355 -4.15 -4.71 -22.07
C GLY A 355 -3.98 -3.21 -21.84
N MET A 356 -3.11 -2.86 -20.89
CA MET A 356 -2.84 -1.48 -20.47
C MET A 356 -2.54 -0.52 -21.64
N TRP A 357 -1.98 -1.05 -22.74
CA TRP A 357 -1.69 -0.29 -23.97
C TRP A 357 -2.90 0.45 -24.56
N ASN A 358 -4.13 -0.06 -24.39
CA ASN A 358 -5.35 0.62 -24.85
C ASN A 358 -5.69 1.87 -24.03
N ARG A 359 -5.07 2.04 -22.86
CA ARG A 359 -5.22 3.20 -21.96
C ARG A 359 -3.97 4.09 -21.98
N PHE A 360 -2.98 3.80 -22.83
CA PHE A 360 -1.74 4.56 -22.89
C PHE A 360 -1.99 6.04 -23.20
N ASN A 361 -2.92 6.33 -24.11
CA ASN A 361 -3.34 7.70 -24.42
C ASN A 361 -3.91 8.40 -23.18
N ALA A 362 -4.71 7.72 -22.34
CA ALA A 362 -5.24 8.32 -21.12
C ALA A 362 -4.15 8.63 -20.07
N ILE A 363 -3.04 7.89 -20.12
CA ILE A 363 -1.90 8.05 -19.20
C ILE A 363 -0.94 9.15 -19.71
N THR A 364 -0.75 9.26 -21.03
CA THR A 364 0.29 10.11 -21.64
C THR A 364 -0.23 11.36 -22.33
N SER A 365 -1.43 11.32 -22.91
CA SER A 365 -2.03 12.42 -23.67
C SER A 365 -2.61 13.49 -22.76
N GLU A 366 -2.60 14.73 -23.24
CA GLU A 366 -3.28 15.88 -22.62
C GLU A 366 -4.70 16.08 -23.17
N GLN A 367 -5.13 15.26 -24.14
CA GLN A 367 -6.37 15.45 -24.89
C GLN A 367 -7.58 14.66 -24.35
N GLU A 368 -7.42 13.84 -23.30
CA GLU A 368 -8.56 13.20 -22.64
C GLU A 368 -8.96 13.96 -21.37
N ASP A 369 -10.26 13.97 -21.04
CA ASP A 369 -10.81 14.53 -19.80
C ASP A 369 -10.36 13.77 -18.52
N ALA A 370 -9.30 12.96 -18.60
CA ALA A 370 -8.72 12.19 -17.52
C ALA A 370 -7.58 12.94 -16.84
N ARG A 371 -7.43 12.75 -15.53
CA ARG A 371 -6.27 13.27 -14.79
C ARG A 371 -5.21 12.18 -14.67
N LYS A 372 -3.97 12.52 -15.05
CA LYS A 372 -2.80 11.63 -15.05
C LYS A 372 -2.47 11.13 -13.64
N PRO A 373 -1.87 9.94 -13.50
CA PRO A 373 -1.30 9.48 -12.24
C PRO A 373 -0.24 10.46 -11.74
N GLY A 374 -0.23 10.72 -10.43
CA GLY A 374 0.72 11.64 -9.82
C GLY A 374 2.19 11.23 -10.00
N ILE A 375 2.49 9.93 -10.04
CA ILE A 375 3.84 9.43 -10.38
C ILE A 375 4.29 9.87 -11.78
N VAL A 376 3.37 9.98 -12.74
CA VAL A 376 3.69 10.45 -14.11
C VAL A 376 3.96 11.94 -14.09
N LEU A 377 3.15 12.73 -13.36
CA LEU A 377 3.37 14.16 -13.17
C LEU A 377 4.72 14.44 -12.50
N TRP A 378 5.09 13.61 -11.52
CA TRP A 378 6.40 13.65 -10.86
C TRP A 378 7.55 13.39 -11.84
N MET A 379 7.44 12.38 -12.70
CA MET A 379 8.47 12.10 -13.72
C MET A 379 8.61 13.22 -14.74
N GLN A 380 7.49 13.81 -15.18
CA GLN A 380 7.51 14.98 -16.05
C GLN A 380 8.27 16.12 -15.39
N LYS A 381 7.97 16.40 -14.11
CA LYS A 381 8.67 17.42 -13.33
C LYS A 381 10.18 17.16 -13.24
N LEU A 382 10.60 15.96 -12.88
CA LEU A 382 12.02 15.61 -12.81
C LEU A 382 12.73 15.74 -14.17
N THR A 383 12.02 15.43 -15.25
CA THR A 383 12.54 15.59 -16.62
C THR A 383 12.69 17.06 -17.00
N ASP A 384 11.69 17.88 -16.69
CA ASP A 384 11.70 19.31 -17.00
C ASP A 384 12.74 20.08 -16.17
N GLN A 385 13.04 19.60 -14.96
CA GLN A 385 14.16 20.08 -14.13
C GLN A 385 15.53 19.52 -14.56
N GLY A 386 15.59 18.69 -15.59
CA GLY A 386 16.83 18.08 -16.09
C GLY A 386 17.48 17.09 -15.12
N ILE A 387 16.75 16.60 -14.12
CA ILE A 387 17.21 15.57 -13.17
C ILE A 387 17.18 14.21 -13.85
N LEU A 388 16.08 13.90 -14.53
CA LEU A 388 15.99 12.76 -15.41
C LEU A 388 16.32 13.18 -16.83
N LEU A 389 17.24 12.45 -17.47
CA LEU A 389 17.51 12.66 -18.88
C LEU A 389 16.32 12.16 -19.68
N ARG A 390 15.84 12.97 -20.64
CA ARG A 390 15.07 12.42 -21.76
C ARG A 390 15.98 11.42 -22.46
N LYS A 391 15.77 10.12 -22.28
CA LYS A 391 16.40 9.13 -23.17
C LYS A 391 15.99 9.56 -24.57
N LYS A 392 16.94 10.02 -25.38
CA LYS A 392 16.76 10.13 -26.83
C LYS A 392 16.52 8.71 -27.32
N GLN A 393 15.26 8.29 -27.38
CA GLN A 393 14.91 7.09 -28.12
C GLN A 393 15.21 7.39 -29.59
N TRP A 394 16.20 6.68 -30.11
CA TRP A 394 16.36 6.53 -31.55
C TRP A 394 15.11 5.81 -32.07
N LEU A 395 14.56 6.39 -33.15
CA LEU A 395 13.52 5.94 -34.06
C LEU A 395 12.90 4.55 -33.83
#